data_AF-A0A2X3JZQ3-F1
#
_entry.id   AF-A0A2X3JZQ3-F1
#
_cell.length_a   1.000
_cell.length_b   1.000
_cell.length_c   1.000
_cell.angle_alpha   90.00
_cell.angle_beta   90.00
_cell.angle_gamma   90.00
#
_symmetry.space_group_name_H-M   'P 1'
#
loop_
_entity.id
_entity.type
_entity.pdbx_description
1 polymer ?
#
loop_
_entity_poly.entity_id
_entity_poly.type
_entity_poly.pdbx_seq_one_letter_code
_entity_poly.pdbx_strand_id
1 'polypeptide(L)' 'MLNKKAEEKGATAYQITEARSGDTWHATAELYK' A
#
# COMPACT_ATOMS: atom_id res chain seq x y z
N MET A 1 -3.67 0.61 10.02
CA MET A 1 -3.16 1.94 9.63
C MET A 1 -2.52 1.89 8.23
N LEU A 2 -3.24 1.40 7.22
CA LEU A 2 -2.80 1.40 5.81
C LEU A 2 -3.73 2.27 4.96
N ASN A 3 -5.02 2.21 5.30
CA ASN A 3 -6.13 3.06 4.89
C ASN A 3 -5.77 4.56 4.89
N LYS A 4 -5.22 5.10 5.99
CA LYS A 4 -4.87 6.53 6.09
C LYS A 4 -3.90 7.01 5.00
N LYS A 5 -2.86 6.23 4.69
CA LYS A 5 -1.87 6.58 3.66
C LYS A 5 -2.44 6.49 2.25
N ALA A 6 -3.37 5.57 2.00
CA ALA A 6 -4.04 5.45 0.71
C ALA A 6 -5.02 6.62 0.48
N GLU A 7 -5.80 6.99 1.51
CA GLU A 7 -6.73 8.12 1.47
C GLU A 7 -6.00 9.48 1.33
N GLU A 8 -4.88 9.70 2.03
CA GLU A 8 -4.04 10.91 1.86
C GLU A 8 -3.48 11.07 0.45
N LYS A 9 -3.34 9.97 -0.30
CA LYS A 9 -2.91 9.98 -1.71
C LYS A 9 -4.10 10.07 -2.69
N GLY A 10 -5.32 10.10 -2.18
CA GLY A 10 -6.56 10.19 -2.94
C GLY A 10 -6.91 8.90 -3.70
N ALA A 11 -6.38 7.75 -3.29
CA ALA A 11 -6.62 6.47 -3.95
C ALA A 11 -7.91 5.82 -3.44
N THR A 12 -8.80 5.41 -4.35
CA THR A 12 -10.05 4.71 -4.01
C THR A 12 -9.85 3.20 -3.92
N ALA A 13 -8.80 2.69 -4.57
CA ALA A 13 -8.38 1.30 -4.51
C ALA A 13 -6.85 1.20 -4.50
N TYR A 14 -6.33 0.14 -3.89
CA TYR A 14 -4.90 -0.16 -3.92
C TYR A 14 -4.70 -1.66 -4.15
N GLN A 15 -3.65 -2.00 -4.88
CA GLN A 15 -3.24 -3.38 -5.10
C GLN A 15 -1.79 -3.55 -4.65
N ILE A 16 -1.56 -4.50 -3.76
CA ILE A 16 -0.22 -4.83 -3.28
C ILE A 16 0.43 -5.71 -4.35
N THR A 17 1.48 -5.20 -4.99
CA THR A 17 2.24 -5.94 -6.02
C THR A 17 3.41 -6.70 -5.44
N GLU A 18 3.92 -6.27 -4.30
CA GLU A 18 4.98 -6.98 -3.58
C GLU A 18 4.78 -6.82 -2.07
N ALA A 19 4.81 -7.95 -1.35
CA ALA A 19 4.86 -7.98 0.10
C ALA A 19 6.02 -8.88 0.53
N ARG A 20 7.12 -8.29 0.99
CA ARG A 20 8.25 -9.03 1.56
C ARG A 20 8.15 -9.03 3.07
N SER A 21 7.96 -10.23 3.61
CA SER A 21 7.95 -10.51 5.05
C SER A 21 9.28 -11.18 5.41
N GLY A 22 10.32 -10.37 5.59
CA GLY A 22 11.62 -10.78 6.15
C GLY A 22 11.87 -10.06 7.47
N ASP A 23 13.13 -9.73 7.79
CA ASP A 23 13.52 -8.92 8.96
C ASP A 23 12.81 -7.55 9.03
N THR A 24 12.45 -6.98 7.88
CA THR A 24 11.67 -5.74 7.79
C THR A 24 10.48 -5.95 6.87
N TRP A 25 9.28 -5.63 7.35
CA TRP A 25 8.07 -5.63 6.51
C TRP A 25 8.16 -4.51 5.48
N HIS A 26 8.31 -4.88 4.21
CA HIS A 26 8.20 -3.96 3.09
C HIS A 26 7.06 -4.40 2.18
N ALA A 27 6.14 -3.46 1.91
CA ALA A 27 5.06 -3.66 0.97
C ALA A 27 5.04 -2.52 -0.05
N THR A 28 5.01 -2.88 -1.32
CA THR A 28 4.84 -1.97 -2.46
C THR A 28 3.40 -2.12 -2.93
N ALA A 29 2.68 -1.01 -3.02
CA ALA A 29 1.30 -1.00 -3.51
C ALA A 29 1.16 0.04 -4.61
N GLU A 30 0.50 -0.36 -5.69
CA GLU A 30 0.02 0.56 -6.71
C GLU A 30 -1.30 1.15 -6.24
N LEU A 31 -1.40 2.48 -6.35
CA LEU A 31 -2.58 3.23 -5.94
C LEU A 31 -3.38 3.60 -7.19
N TYR A 32 -4.64 3.17 -7.22
CA TYR A 32 -5.58 3.50 -8.28
C TYR A 32 -6.58 4.54 -7.78
N LYS A 33 -6.94 5.47 -8.66
CA LYS A 33 -7.90 6.54 -8.39
C LYS A 33 -9.26 6.16 -8.92
#